data_AF-A6KTH8-F1
#
_entry.id   AF-A6KTH8-F1
#
_cell.length_a   1.000
_cell.length_b   1.000
_cell.length_c   1.000
_cell.angle_alpha   90.00
_cell.angle_beta   90.00
_cell.angle_gamma   90.00
#
_symmetry.space_group_name_H-M   'P 1'
#
loop_
_entity.id
_entity.type
_entity.pdbx_description
1 polymer ?
#
loop_
_entity_poly.entity_id
_entity_poly.type
_entity_poly.pdbx_seq_one_letter_code
_entity_poly.pdbx_strand_id
1 'polypeptide(L)'
;MPGLWRQRLPSAWALLLLPFLPLLLPAAPAPHRGSYKPVIVVHGLFDSSYSFRHLLDYINETHPGTVVTVLDLFDGRESLRPLWEQVQGFREAVVPIMEKAPEGVHLICYSQGGLVCRALLSVMDEHNVDSFISLSSPQMGQYGDTDYLKWLSPFLPWLRLGSKHQVFNCGFTAAAVASPGLAVPEENPAPAHLRGLPGHSGHF
;
A
#
# COMPACT_ATOMS: atom_id res chain seq x y z
N MET A 1 -72.11 -32.82 -5.87
CA MET A 1 -72.01 -31.58 -6.66
C MET A 1 -70.64 -30.97 -6.39
N PRO A 2 -69.68 -31.02 -7.34
CA PRO A 2 -68.35 -30.45 -7.14
C PRO A 2 -68.36 -28.94 -7.41
N GLY A 3 -67.71 -28.17 -6.54
CA GLY A 3 -67.63 -26.71 -6.62
C GLY A 3 -66.71 -26.24 -7.74
N LEU A 4 -67.25 -25.41 -8.65
CA LEU A 4 -66.47 -24.69 -9.64
C LEU A 4 -65.70 -23.55 -8.97
N TRP A 5 -64.38 -23.72 -8.86
CA TRP A 5 -63.45 -22.64 -8.55
C TRP A 5 -63.44 -21.62 -9.70
N ARG A 6 -64.05 -20.47 -9.49
CA ARG A 6 -64.06 -19.36 -10.46
C ARG A 6 -62.72 -18.63 -10.40
N GLN A 7 -61.78 -18.98 -11.27
CA GLN A 7 -60.54 -18.21 -11.41
C GLN A 7 -60.90 -16.80 -11.91
N ARG A 8 -60.60 -15.78 -11.08
CA ARG A 8 -60.73 -14.37 -11.48
C ARG A 8 -59.61 -14.06 -12.46
N LEU A 9 -59.97 -13.86 -13.72
CA LEU A 9 -59.05 -13.32 -14.72
C LEU A 9 -58.60 -11.91 -14.27
N PRO A 10 -57.30 -11.59 -14.34
CA PRO A 10 -56.81 -10.25 -14.03
C PRO A 10 -57.47 -9.22 -14.95
N SER A 11 -57.77 -8.03 -14.41
CA SER A 11 -58.41 -6.94 -15.16
C SER A 11 -57.53 -6.52 -16.34
N ALA A 12 -58.13 -6.16 -17.48
CA ALA A 12 -57.43 -5.81 -18.72
C ALA A 12 -56.35 -4.72 -18.55
N TRP A 13 -56.48 -3.88 -17.53
CA TRP A 13 -55.51 -2.87 -17.13
C TRP A 13 -54.17 -3.45 -16.67
N ALA A 14 -54.18 -4.63 -16.03
CA ALA A 14 -52.95 -5.32 -15.61
C ALA A 14 -52.13 -5.78 -16.84
N LEU A 15 -52.78 -6.10 -17.95
CA LEU A 15 -52.11 -6.49 -19.20
C LEU A 15 -51.51 -5.29 -19.95
N LEU A 16 -52.11 -4.11 -19.81
CA LEU A 16 -51.61 -2.86 -20.43
C LEU A 16 -50.36 -2.29 -19.75
N LEU A 17 -50.13 -2.64 -18.47
CA LEU A 17 -48.96 -2.19 -17.71
C LEU A 17 -47.76 -3.15 -17.79
N LEU A 18 -47.97 -4.40 -18.23
CA LEU A 18 -46.91 -5.40 -18.45
C LEU A 18 -45.75 -4.92 -19.36
N PRO A 19 -45.96 -4.19 -20.47
CA PRO A 19 -44.84 -3.75 -21.31
C PRO A 19 -43.99 -2.62 -20.69
N PHE A 20 -44.48 -1.95 -19.64
CA PHE A 20 -43.75 -0.89 -18.93
C PHE A 20 -42.97 -1.40 -17.70
N LEU A 21 -43.25 -2.63 -17.26
CA LEU A 21 -42.56 -3.27 -16.14
C LEU A 21 -41.03 -3.40 -16.33
N PRO A 22 -40.48 -3.65 -17.54
CA PRO A 22 -39.03 -3.71 -17.75
C PRO A 22 -38.32 -2.36 -17.58
N LEU A 23 -39.04 -1.24 -17.66
CA LEU A 23 -38.49 0.12 -17.60
C LEU A 23 -38.20 0.60 -16.16
N LEU A 24 -38.69 -0.15 -15.17
CA LEU A 24 -38.54 0.14 -13.74
C LEU A 24 -37.43 -0.67 -13.07
N LEU A 25 -36.79 -1.60 -13.79
CA LEU A 25 -35.60 -2.28 -13.27
C LEU A 25 -34.36 -1.39 -13.49
N PRO A 26 -33.62 -1.00 -12.44
CA PRO A 26 -32.30 -0.42 -12.64
C PRO A 26 -31.46 -1.44 -13.41
N ALA A 27 -30.88 -1.01 -14.54
CA ALA A 27 -29.97 -1.83 -15.31
C ALA A 27 -28.86 -2.31 -14.37
N ALA A 28 -28.85 -3.60 -14.06
CA ALA A 28 -27.72 -4.19 -13.36
C ALA A 28 -26.47 -3.92 -14.21
N PRO A 29 -25.38 -3.38 -13.63
CA PRO A 29 -24.16 -3.18 -14.39
C PRO A 29 -23.77 -4.52 -15.01
N ALA A 30 -23.67 -4.55 -16.34
CA ALA A 30 -23.16 -5.71 -17.03
C ALA A 30 -21.76 -6.01 -16.47
N PRO A 31 -21.42 -7.27 -16.15
CA PRO A 31 -20.08 -7.60 -15.71
C PRO A 31 -19.12 -7.15 -16.82
N HIS A 32 -18.22 -6.22 -16.49
CA HIS A 32 -17.15 -5.80 -17.39
C HIS A 32 -16.39 -7.06 -17.80
N ARG A 33 -16.56 -7.48 -19.06
CA ARG A 33 -15.76 -8.56 -19.67
C ARG A 33 -14.38 -8.06 -20.11
N GLY A 34 -13.79 -7.13 -19.35
CA GLY A 34 -12.41 -6.71 -19.49
C GLY A 34 -11.57 -7.46 -18.47
N SER A 35 -10.45 -8.05 -18.88
CA SER A 35 -9.48 -8.58 -17.92
C SER A 35 -8.95 -7.42 -17.08
N TYR A 36 -9.01 -7.53 -15.75
CA TYR A 36 -8.43 -6.54 -14.86
C TYR A 36 -6.90 -6.55 -14.97
N LYS A 37 -6.27 -5.38 -14.82
CA LYS A 37 -4.82 -5.27 -14.74
C LYS A 37 -4.30 -6.00 -13.49
N PRO A 38 -3.12 -6.65 -13.55
CA PRO A 38 -2.55 -7.28 -12.36
C PRO A 38 -2.32 -6.27 -11.23
N VAL A 39 -2.48 -6.73 -10.00
CA VAL A 39 -2.25 -5.94 -8.78
C VAL A 39 -1.05 -6.52 -8.05
N ILE A 40 -0.07 -5.69 -7.73
CA ILE A 40 1.06 -6.05 -6.87
C ILE A 40 0.86 -5.39 -5.51
N VAL A 41 1.00 -6.17 -4.45
CA VAL A 41 0.85 -5.69 -3.07
C VAL A 41 2.21 -5.73 -2.37
N VAL A 42 2.59 -4.60 -1.75
CA VAL A 42 3.80 -4.44 -0.95
C VAL A 42 3.42 -4.12 0.49
N HIS A 43 3.83 -4.97 1.42
CA HIS A 43 3.45 -4.88 2.83
C HIS A 43 4.32 -3.87 3.62
N GLY A 44 3.98 -3.70 4.90
CA GLY A 44 4.67 -2.81 5.82
C GLY A 44 5.53 -3.54 6.87
N LEU A 45 5.82 -2.84 7.96
CA LEU A 45 6.61 -3.35 9.09
C LEU A 45 6.00 -4.60 9.73
N PHE A 46 6.85 -5.59 10.03
CA PHE A 46 6.54 -6.90 10.62
C PHE A 46 5.33 -7.63 10.04
N ASP A 47 5.15 -7.49 8.73
CA ASP A 47 4.02 -8.05 8.03
C ASP A 47 4.46 -9.17 7.06
N SER A 48 3.49 -9.75 6.35
CA SER A 48 3.64 -10.75 5.28
C SER A 48 2.34 -10.80 4.46
N SER A 49 2.29 -11.62 3.39
CA SER A 49 1.05 -11.86 2.64
C SER A 49 -0.13 -12.35 3.48
N TYR A 50 0.14 -12.97 4.64
CA TYR A 50 -0.88 -13.45 5.59
C TYR A 50 -1.92 -12.37 5.93
N SER A 51 -1.50 -11.13 6.15
CA SER A 51 -2.38 -10.05 6.61
C SER A 51 -3.28 -9.47 5.52
N PHE A 52 -3.02 -9.81 4.25
CA PHE A 52 -3.74 -9.27 3.10
C PHE A 52 -4.90 -10.16 2.64
N ARG A 53 -5.18 -11.28 3.31
CA ARG A 53 -6.27 -12.20 2.90
C ARG A 53 -7.61 -11.52 2.68
N HIS A 54 -8.02 -10.65 3.61
CA HIS A 54 -9.27 -9.91 3.47
C HIS A 54 -9.26 -8.95 2.28
N LEU A 55 -8.11 -8.32 1.99
CA LEU A 55 -7.97 -7.50 0.78
C LEU A 55 -8.11 -8.35 -0.48
N LEU A 56 -7.49 -9.54 -0.51
CA LEU A 56 -7.62 -10.48 -1.63
C LEU A 56 -9.07 -10.94 -1.83
N ASP A 57 -9.78 -11.23 -0.73
CA ASP A 57 -11.20 -11.58 -0.76
C ASP A 57 -12.03 -10.44 -1.37
N TYR A 58 -11.84 -9.20 -0.91
CA TYR A 58 -12.56 -8.04 -1.46
C TYR A 58 -12.25 -7.78 -2.94
N ILE A 59 -10.99 -7.91 -3.35
CA ILE A 59 -10.62 -7.78 -4.77
C ILE A 59 -11.30 -8.87 -5.58
N ASN A 60 -11.31 -10.12 -5.11
CA ASN A 60 -11.93 -11.22 -5.84
C ASN A 60 -13.47 -11.11 -5.91
N GLU A 61 -14.11 -10.62 -4.83
CA GLU A 61 -15.56 -10.38 -4.79
C GLU A 61 -16.00 -9.28 -5.77
N THR A 62 -15.21 -8.23 -5.92
CA THR A 62 -15.57 -7.04 -6.71
C THR A 62 -14.98 -7.04 -8.13
N HIS A 63 -13.82 -7.65 -8.30
CA HIS A 63 -13.06 -7.74 -9.55
C HIS A 63 -12.62 -9.20 -9.79
N PRO A 64 -13.57 -10.12 -10.03
CA PRO A 64 -13.28 -11.54 -10.16
C PRO A 64 -12.31 -11.79 -11.32
N GLY A 65 -11.30 -12.64 -11.06
CA GLY A 65 -10.26 -12.99 -12.04
C GLY A 65 -9.07 -12.02 -12.08
N THR A 66 -9.04 -10.98 -11.24
CA THR A 66 -7.85 -10.13 -11.08
C THR A 66 -6.67 -10.95 -10.56
N VAL A 67 -5.53 -10.90 -11.24
CA VAL A 67 -4.29 -11.52 -10.76
C VAL A 67 -3.66 -10.61 -9.71
N VAL A 68 -3.72 -11.02 -8.45
CA VAL A 68 -3.09 -10.30 -7.34
C VAL A 68 -1.85 -11.04 -6.86
N THR A 69 -0.72 -10.35 -6.82
CA THR A 69 0.56 -10.87 -6.31
C THR A 69 0.93 -10.09 -5.06
N VAL A 70 0.90 -10.74 -3.90
CA VAL A 70 1.45 -10.17 -2.66
C VAL A 70 2.90 -10.63 -2.54
N LEU A 71 3.83 -9.69 -2.49
CA LEU A 71 5.25 -10.00 -2.48
C LEU A 71 5.73 -10.28 -1.06
N ASP A 72 6.04 -11.54 -0.77
CA ASP A 72 6.65 -12.01 0.50
C ASP A 72 8.17 -11.77 0.49
N LEU A 73 8.56 -10.50 0.43
CA LEU A 73 9.95 -10.06 0.53
C LEU A 73 10.09 -9.15 1.73
N PHE A 74 11.15 -9.36 2.52
CA PHE A 74 11.40 -8.61 3.75
C PHE A 74 10.31 -8.80 4.82
N ASP A 75 9.74 -10.00 4.92
CA ASP A 75 8.74 -10.36 5.93
C ASP A 75 9.25 -10.23 7.37
N GLY A 76 8.31 -9.97 8.29
CA GLY A 76 8.59 -9.99 9.72
C GLY A 76 9.72 -9.03 10.09
N ARG A 77 10.79 -9.54 10.71
CA ARG A 77 11.91 -8.68 11.15
C ARG A 77 12.75 -8.15 10.00
N GLU A 78 12.73 -8.80 8.83
CA GLU A 78 13.50 -8.36 7.67
C GLU A 78 12.95 -7.04 7.10
N SER A 79 11.72 -6.65 7.44
CA SER A 79 11.13 -5.34 7.10
C SER A 79 11.87 -4.17 7.74
N LEU A 80 12.75 -4.43 8.71
CA LEU A 80 13.62 -3.43 9.34
C LEU A 80 14.92 -3.19 8.55
N ARG A 81 15.19 -3.96 7.49
CA ARG A 81 16.36 -3.71 6.65
C ARG A 81 16.31 -2.32 6.00
N PRO A 82 17.47 -1.73 5.62
CA PRO A 82 17.51 -0.42 4.98
C PRO A 82 16.55 -0.31 3.80
N LEU A 83 15.76 0.77 3.74
CA LEU A 83 14.73 0.93 2.70
C LEU A 83 15.30 0.84 1.27
N TRP A 84 16.52 1.31 1.05
CA TRP A 84 17.17 1.20 -0.26
C TRP A 84 17.52 -0.24 -0.65
N GLU A 85 17.82 -1.11 0.31
CA GLU A 85 17.98 -2.54 0.06
C GLU A 85 16.63 -3.17 -0.34
N GLN A 86 15.56 -2.78 0.36
CA GLN A 86 14.21 -3.22 0.03
C GLN A 86 13.80 -2.78 -1.38
N VAL A 87 14.06 -1.52 -1.76
CA VAL A 87 13.78 -1.00 -3.11
C VAL A 87 14.44 -1.87 -4.18
N GLN A 88 15.70 -2.28 -4.01
CA GLN A 88 16.36 -3.15 -4.99
C GLN A 88 15.74 -4.55 -5.03
N GLY A 89 15.48 -5.16 -3.86
CA GLY A 89 14.85 -6.49 -3.82
C GLY A 89 13.45 -6.50 -4.44
N PHE A 90 12.63 -5.49 -4.16
CA PHE A 90 11.31 -5.36 -4.77
C PHE A 90 11.40 -5.04 -6.27
N ARG A 91 12.41 -4.28 -6.73
CA ARG A 91 12.63 -4.06 -8.17
C ARG A 91 12.80 -5.38 -8.92
N GLU A 92 13.65 -6.27 -8.41
CA GLU A 92 13.92 -7.58 -9.01
C GLU A 92 12.65 -8.43 -9.12
N ALA A 93 11.77 -8.38 -8.12
CA ALA A 93 10.51 -9.13 -8.13
C ALA A 93 9.41 -8.50 -9.00
N VAL A 94 9.37 -7.17 -9.09
CA VAL A 94 8.32 -6.43 -9.80
C VAL A 94 8.54 -6.43 -11.31
N VAL A 95 9.79 -6.32 -11.78
CA VAL A 95 10.12 -6.23 -13.22
C VAL A 95 9.51 -7.38 -14.03
N PRO A 96 9.67 -8.68 -13.66
CA PRO A 96 9.09 -9.77 -14.43
C PRO A 96 7.56 -9.80 -14.44
N ILE A 97 6.90 -9.17 -13.47
CA ILE A 97 5.44 -9.05 -13.41
C ILE A 97 4.99 -7.96 -14.39
N MET A 98 5.67 -6.82 -14.37
CA MET A 98 5.42 -5.70 -15.28
C MET A 98 5.63 -6.08 -16.74
N GLU A 99 6.70 -6.82 -17.06
CA GLU A 99 7.00 -7.30 -18.42
C GLU A 99 5.89 -8.20 -19.00
N LYS A 100 5.18 -8.94 -18.14
CA LYS A 100 4.06 -9.82 -18.53
C LYS A 100 2.72 -9.09 -18.64
N ALA A 101 2.68 -7.81 -18.26
CA ALA A 101 1.48 -7.00 -18.20
C ALA A 101 1.60 -5.81 -19.18
N PRO A 102 1.38 -6.02 -20.50
CA PRO A 102 1.57 -4.95 -21.50
C PRO A 102 0.66 -3.74 -21.27
N GLU A 103 -0.53 -3.95 -20.70
CA GLU A 103 -1.48 -2.89 -20.34
C GLU A 103 -1.16 -2.21 -19.00
N GLY A 104 -0.08 -2.63 -18.32
CA GLY A 104 0.35 -2.12 -17.04
C GLY A 104 -0.21 -2.86 -15.83
N VAL A 105 0.20 -2.41 -14.65
CA VAL A 105 -0.15 -2.99 -13.34
C VAL A 105 -0.63 -1.92 -12.37
N HIS A 106 -1.31 -2.33 -11.29
CA HIS A 106 -1.57 -1.49 -10.14
C HIS A 106 -0.68 -1.89 -8.96
N LEU A 107 -0.26 -0.90 -8.16
CA LEU A 107 0.43 -1.12 -6.90
C LEU A 107 -0.46 -0.75 -5.72
N ILE A 108 -0.57 -1.63 -4.73
CA ILE A 108 -1.13 -1.33 -3.41
C ILE A 108 -0.01 -1.47 -2.39
N CYS A 109 0.39 -0.37 -1.78
CA CYS A 109 1.55 -0.35 -0.90
C CYS A 109 1.15 0.15 0.48
N TYR A 110 1.18 -0.75 1.46
CA TYR A 110 0.65 -0.52 2.80
C TYR A 110 1.73 0.01 3.75
N SER A 111 1.39 1.04 4.53
CA SER A 111 2.25 1.56 5.61
C SER A 111 3.67 1.89 5.08
N GLN A 112 4.73 1.35 5.68
CA GLN A 112 6.12 1.50 5.21
C GLN A 112 6.31 1.13 3.73
N GLY A 113 5.59 0.13 3.22
CA GLY A 113 5.65 -0.30 1.82
C GLY A 113 5.37 0.81 0.82
N GLY A 114 4.57 1.83 1.18
CA GLY A 114 4.34 2.98 0.30
C GLY A 114 5.55 3.87 0.09
N LEU A 115 6.50 3.93 1.04
CA LEU A 115 7.78 4.61 0.84
C LEU A 115 8.67 3.81 -0.12
N VAL A 116 8.70 2.49 0.05
CA VAL A 116 9.44 1.58 -0.84
C VAL A 116 8.92 1.69 -2.26
N CYS A 117 7.60 1.60 -2.47
CA CYS A 117 6.99 1.75 -3.79
C CYS A 117 7.26 3.14 -4.40
N ARG A 118 7.10 4.23 -3.62
CA ARG A 118 7.38 5.57 -4.15
C ARG A 118 8.84 5.71 -4.60
N ALA A 119 9.79 5.23 -3.81
CA ALA A 119 11.20 5.24 -4.16
C ALA A 119 11.49 4.35 -5.37
N LEU A 120 10.91 3.15 -5.43
CA LEU A 120 10.99 2.22 -6.55
C LEU A 120 10.58 2.88 -7.87
N LEU A 121 9.40 3.51 -7.90
CA LEU A 121 8.91 4.22 -9.09
C LEU A 121 9.73 5.45 -9.45
N SER A 122 10.42 6.05 -8.47
CA SER A 122 11.30 7.20 -8.73
C SER A 122 12.65 6.82 -9.35
N VAL A 123 13.09 5.56 -9.20
CA VAL A 123 14.38 5.07 -9.70
C VAL A 123 14.27 4.04 -10.83
N MET A 124 13.05 3.64 -11.17
CA MET A 124 12.75 2.84 -12.34
C MET A 124 12.31 3.78 -13.47
N ASP A 125 13.24 4.11 -14.36
CA ASP A 125 12.95 4.98 -15.52
C ASP A 125 11.81 4.43 -16.37
N GLU A 126 11.73 3.10 -16.49
CA GLU A 126 10.70 2.39 -17.23
C GLU A 126 9.89 1.50 -16.28
N HIS A 127 8.71 1.99 -15.89
CA HIS A 127 7.70 1.21 -15.17
C HIS A 127 6.32 1.41 -15.83
N ASN A 128 5.46 0.40 -15.80
CA ASN A 128 4.11 0.48 -16.36
C ASN A 128 3.02 0.49 -15.27
N VAL A 129 3.30 1.08 -14.11
CA VAL A 129 2.29 1.30 -13.06
C VAL A 129 1.25 2.31 -13.53
N ASP A 130 -0.01 1.89 -13.52
CA ASP A 130 -1.17 2.73 -13.83
C ASP A 130 -1.70 3.43 -12.58
N SER A 131 -1.97 2.65 -11.53
CA SER A 131 -2.43 3.20 -10.24
C SER A 131 -1.45 2.86 -9.14
N PHE A 132 -0.90 3.89 -8.49
CA PHE A 132 -0.13 3.75 -7.26
C PHE A 132 -1.00 4.13 -6.06
N ILE A 133 -1.41 3.12 -5.29
CA ILE A 133 -2.25 3.26 -4.10
C ILE A 133 -1.35 3.20 -2.85
N SER A 134 -1.04 4.37 -2.32
CA SER A 134 -0.31 4.54 -1.06
C SER A 134 -1.25 4.40 0.14
N LEU A 135 -1.39 3.19 0.67
CA LEU A 135 -2.36 2.87 1.71
C LEU A 135 -1.81 3.17 3.11
N SER A 136 -2.21 4.32 3.67
CA SER A 136 -1.82 4.76 5.02
C SER A 136 -0.31 4.81 5.25
N SER A 137 0.44 5.20 4.24
CA SER A 137 1.90 5.26 4.27
C SER A 137 2.43 6.58 4.83
N PRO A 138 3.54 6.58 5.60
CA PRO A 138 4.15 7.79 6.14
C PRO A 138 4.95 8.53 5.05
N GLN A 139 4.27 9.03 4.02
CA GLN A 139 4.90 9.59 2.81
C GLN A 139 5.85 10.76 3.11
N MET A 140 5.58 11.50 4.18
CA MET A 140 6.40 12.62 4.69
C MET A 140 7.18 12.25 5.96
N GLY A 141 7.47 10.96 6.13
CA GLY A 141 8.10 10.42 7.33
C GLY A 141 7.15 10.24 8.51
N GLN A 142 7.70 9.74 9.62
CA GLN A 142 6.99 9.49 10.85
C GLN A 142 7.68 10.26 11.98
N TYR A 143 6.89 10.93 12.82
CA TYR A 143 7.37 11.60 14.03
C TYR A 143 6.39 11.34 15.17
N GLY A 144 6.82 10.56 16.17
CA GLY A 144 6.02 10.24 17.34
C GLY A 144 6.32 8.86 17.88
N ASP A 145 6.06 8.67 19.18
CA ASP A 145 6.16 7.36 19.81
C ASP A 145 5.01 6.47 19.32
N THR A 146 5.34 5.23 18.97
CA THR A 146 4.34 4.22 18.62
C THR A 146 4.47 3.05 19.57
N ASP A 147 3.35 2.54 20.09
CA ASP A 147 3.34 1.36 20.96
C ASP A 147 3.95 0.13 20.27
N TYR A 148 3.78 0.08 18.95
CA TYR A 148 4.29 -0.97 18.07
C TYR A 148 5.81 -1.15 18.12
N LEU A 149 6.56 -0.06 18.31
CA LEU A 149 8.02 -0.08 18.35
C LEU A 149 8.58 -0.13 19.78
N LYS A 150 7.74 0.04 20.81
CA LYS A 150 8.19 0.03 22.21
C LYS A 150 8.87 -1.28 22.60
N TRP A 151 8.38 -2.41 22.07
CA TRP A 151 8.92 -3.75 22.34
C TRP A 151 10.34 -3.97 21.76
N LEU A 152 10.75 -3.20 20.75
CA LEU A 152 12.10 -3.29 20.18
C LEU A 152 13.15 -2.53 21.02
N SER A 153 12.73 -1.72 22.00
CA SER A 153 13.64 -0.93 22.85
C SER A 153 14.79 -1.72 23.49
N PRO A 154 14.64 -2.99 23.93
CA PRO A 154 15.75 -3.76 24.48
C PRO A 154 16.79 -4.20 23.43
N PHE A 155 16.37 -4.34 22.17
CA PHE A 155 17.19 -4.89 21.08
C PHE A 155 17.72 -3.84 20.12
N LEU A 156 17.08 -2.66 20.07
CA LEU A 156 17.47 -1.50 19.27
C LEU A 156 17.54 -0.26 20.19
N PRO A 157 18.58 -0.11 21.02
CA PRO A 157 18.69 1.01 21.97
C PRO A 157 18.65 2.39 21.29
N TRP A 158 19.09 2.46 20.03
CA TRP A 158 19.01 3.66 19.19
C TRP A 158 17.58 4.09 18.85
N LEU A 159 16.58 3.21 18.96
CA LEU A 159 15.18 3.58 18.79
C LEU A 159 14.67 4.48 19.95
N ARG A 160 15.27 4.34 21.14
CA ARG A 160 15.03 5.19 22.33
C ARG A 160 15.94 6.42 22.36
N LEU A 161 17.17 6.29 21.86
CA LEU A 161 18.22 7.32 21.90
C LEU A 161 18.27 8.20 20.64
N GLY A 162 17.53 7.84 19.60
CA GLY A 162 17.29 8.71 18.46
C GLY A 162 16.49 9.91 18.94
N SER A 163 17.17 11.02 19.18
CA SER A 163 16.53 12.34 19.11
C SER A 163 15.64 12.30 17.87
N LYS A 164 14.38 12.70 18.02
CA LYS A 164 13.29 12.48 17.06
C LYS A 164 13.63 12.81 15.59
N HIS A 165 14.72 13.54 15.37
CA HIS A 165 15.48 13.72 14.14
C HIS A 165 15.90 12.45 13.36
N GLN A 166 16.25 11.33 13.99
CA GLN A 166 16.82 10.18 13.25
C GLN A 166 15.75 9.28 12.62
N VAL A 167 14.60 9.14 13.28
CA VAL A 167 13.38 8.53 12.70
C VAL A 167 12.79 9.44 11.62
N PHE A 168 12.85 10.75 11.84
CA PHE A 168 12.52 11.76 10.84
C PHE A 168 13.43 11.62 9.61
N ASN A 169 14.75 11.39 9.78
CA ASN A 169 15.68 11.27 8.66
C ASN A 169 15.43 10.00 7.82
N CYS A 170 15.19 8.84 8.44
CA CYS A 170 14.90 7.61 7.67
C CYS A 170 13.64 7.75 6.78
N GLY A 171 12.66 8.57 7.21
CA GLY A 171 11.50 8.95 6.39
C GLY A 171 11.77 10.07 5.38
N PHE A 172 12.59 11.06 5.74
CA PHE A 172 12.91 12.21 4.89
C PHE A 172 13.91 11.89 3.78
N THR A 173 14.93 11.04 3.99
CA THR A 173 15.87 10.69 2.92
C THR A 173 15.18 9.91 1.81
N ALA A 174 14.16 9.10 2.14
CA ALA A 174 13.32 8.44 1.13
C ALA A 174 12.36 9.42 0.43
N ALA A 175 11.90 10.48 1.09
CA ALA A 175 11.02 11.51 0.51
C ALA A 175 11.77 12.53 -0.37
N ALA A 176 12.95 12.99 0.06
CA ALA A 176 13.71 14.03 -0.63
C ALA A 176 14.36 13.54 -1.94
N VAL A 177 14.75 12.26 -2.04
CA VAL A 177 15.37 11.71 -3.26
C VAL A 177 14.34 11.51 -4.39
N ALA A 178 13.03 11.55 -4.11
CA ALA A 178 11.96 11.36 -5.08
C ALA A 178 11.39 12.66 -5.69
N SER A 179 11.98 13.83 -5.41
CA SER A 179 11.56 15.11 -5.99
C SER A 179 12.75 15.80 -6.66
N PRO A 180 12.81 15.87 -8.00
CA PRO A 180 13.84 16.66 -8.66
C PRO A 180 13.51 18.14 -8.45
N GLY A 181 14.11 18.77 -7.44
CA GLY A 181 14.01 20.22 -7.24
C GLY A 181 13.95 20.74 -5.80
N LEU A 182 13.90 19.88 -4.77
CA LEU A 182 13.99 20.37 -3.39
C LEU A 182 15.46 20.46 -2.96
N ALA A 183 15.98 21.68 -2.85
CA ALA A 183 17.30 21.92 -2.29
C ALA A 183 17.42 21.31 -0.89
N VAL A 184 18.50 20.57 -0.66
CA VAL A 184 18.92 20.11 0.68
C VAL A 184 19.15 21.36 1.53
N PRO A 185 18.47 21.54 2.68
CA PRO A 185 18.80 22.63 3.58
C PRO A 185 20.24 22.45 4.06
N GLU A 186 21.05 23.48 3.89
CA GLU A 186 22.44 23.53 4.36
C GLU A 186 22.48 23.18 5.86
N GLU A 187 23.37 22.26 6.25
CA GLU A 187 23.55 21.86 7.65
C GLU A 187 23.88 23.09 8.50
N ASN A 188 22.97 23.47 9.41
CA ASN A 188 23.27 24.47 10.41
C ASN A 188 24.21 23.83 11.45
N PRO A 189 25.46 24.30 11.62
CA PRO A 189 26.37 23.70 12.58
C PRO A 189 25.80 23.82 13.99
N ALA A 190 25.91 22.73 14.75
CA ALA A 190 25.39 22.63 16.11
C ALA A 190 25.81 23.84 16.99
N PRO A 191 24.93 24.34 17.87
CA PRO A 191 25.23 25.49 18.72
C PRO A 191 26.44 25.21 19.62
N ALA A 192 27.30 26.21 19.77
CA ALA A 192 28.63 26.16 20.40
C ALA A 192 28.67 25.77 21.90
N HIS A 193 27.58 25.29 22.49
CA HIS A 193 27.48 24.96 23.92
C HIS A 193 27.91 23.53 24.30
N LEU A 194 28.38 22.71 23.36
CA LEU A 194 28.91 21.36 23.65
C LEU A 194 30.45 21.23 23.51
N ARG A 195 31.19 22.35 23.42
CA ARG A 195 32.66 22.35 23.33
C ARG A 195 33.41 22.31 24.67
N GLY A 196 32.78 21.83 25.74
CA GLY A 196 33.39 21.87 27.07
C GLY A 196 33.09 20.64 27.91
N LEU A 197 33.67 19.48 27.58
CA LEU A 197 33.88 18.40 28.55
C LEU A 197 35.30 17.84 28.36
N PRO A 198 36.15 17.84 29.40
CA PRO A 198 37.51 17.34 29.30
C PRO A 198 37.52 15.81 29.19
N GLY A 199 38.39 15.30 28.31
CA GLY A 199 38.59 13.87 28.11
C GLY A 199 39.14 13.20 29.36
N HIS A 200 38.47 12.12 29.79
CA HIS A 200 39.04 11.17 30.73
C HIS A 200 39.68 10.01 29.97
N SER A 201 41.00 10.03 29.95
CA SER A 201 41.86 8.86 29.81
C SER A 201 41.68 7.92 31.02
N GLY A 202 41.48 6.63 30.78
CA GLY A 202 41.47 5.62 31.83
C GLY A 202 41.61 4.22 31.26
N HIS A 203 42.73 3.57 31.59
CA HIS A 203 43.09 2.20 31.26
C HIS A 203 42.23 1.14 31.98
N PHE A 204 42.24 -0.06 31.38
CA PHE A 204 41.64 -1.36 31.72
C PHE A 204 40.20 -1.59 31.26
#